data_AF-A0A838ISX8-F1
#
_entry.id   AF-A0A838ISX8-F1
#
_cell.length_a   1.000
_cell.length_b   1.000
_cell.length_c   1.000
_cell.angle_alpha   90.00
_cell.angle_beta   90.00
_cell.angle_gamma   90.00
#
_symmetry.space_group_name_H-M   'P 1'
#
loop_
_entity.id
_entity.type
_entity.pdbx_description
1 polymer ?
#
loop_
_entity_poly.entity_id
_entity_poly.type
_entity_poly.pdbx_seq_one_letter_code
_entity_poly.pdbx_strand_id
1 'polypeptide(L)'
;MDITPATTLSQARRYVEVERFTGVHCPCCDAFVKVYRRKITNSQVRFLRDLYQLARQAVPSFHAGTGIGVDVRQITGQHMRGGDYSKLRHWELIEDHSDIEGASGYWAITAKGKAFLLGQIEVPKYAWVLRDAPVTYSDETISVHDAWGFAFDVGELMV
;
A
#
# COMPACT_ATOMS: atom_id res chain seq x y z
N MET A 1 2.33 -4.31 32.17
CA MET A 1 1.97 -5.72 32.43
C MET A 1 3.28 -6.48 32.42
N ASP A 2 3.64 -7.11 33.54
CA ASP A 2 4.97 -7.68 33.69
C ASP A 2 5.00 -9.10 33.12
N ILE A 3 5.82 -9.31 32.09
CA ILE A 3 6.04 -10.64 31.51
C ILE A 3 7.03 -11.40 32.41
N THR A 4 6.63 -12.59 32.86
CA THR A 4 7.46 -13.51 33.64
C THR A 4 7.53 -14.89 32.98
N PRO A 5 8.45 -15.80 33.38
CA PRO A 5 8.47 -17.18 32.89
C PRO A 5 7.17 -17.97 33.13
N ALA A 6 6.30 -17.53 34.05
CA ALA A 6 4.99 -18.13 34.31
C ALA A 6 3.86 -17.58 33.40
N THR A 7 4.19 -16.67 32.47
CA THR A 7 3.21 -16.06 31.56
C THR A 7 2.64 -17.10 30.60
N THR A 8 1.31 -17.22 30.56
CA THR A 8 0.63 -18.07 29.59
C THR A 8 0.74 -17.50 28.17
N LEU A 9 0.60 -18.36 27.15
CA LEU A 9 0.59 -17.91 25.75
C LEU A 9 -0.49 -16.85 25.48
N SER A 10 -1.66 -16.94 26.12
CA SER A 10 -2.73 -15.95 25.99
C SER A 10 -2.33 -14.58 26.55
N GLN A 11 -1.63 -14.55 27.68
CA GLN A 11 -1.12 -13.30 28.27
C GLN A 11 0.01 -12.71 27.42
N ALA A 12 0.94 -13.54 26.94
CA ALA A 12 2.01 -13.11 26.04
C ALA A 12 1.45 -12.53 24.73
N ARG A 13 0.42 -13.17 24.15
CA ARG A 13 -0.29 -12.66 22.98
C ARG A 13 -0.92 -11.29 23.24
N ARG A 14 -1.67 -11.15 24.34
CA ARG A 14 -2.32 -9.89 24.71
C ARG A 14 -1.29 -8.77 24.92
N TYR A 15 -0.16 -9.08 25.55
CA TYR A 15 0.94 -8.15 25.73
C TYR A 15 1.46 -7.63 24.38
N VAL A 16 1.77 -8.54 23.45
CA VAL A 16 2.25 -8.15 22.11
C VAL A 16 1.17 -7.38 21.33
N GLU A 17 -0.10 -7.74 21.45
CA GLU A 17 -1.21 -7.05 20.76
C GLU A 17 -1.34 -5.57 21.15
N VAL A 18 -1.04 -5.23 22.41
CA VAL A 18 -1.08 -3.86 22.94
C VAL A 18 0.22 -3.10 22.62
N GLU A 19 1.37 -3.70 22.94
CA GLU A 19 2.67 -3.01 22.86
C GLU A 19 3.23 -2.89 21.43
N ARG A 20 2.70 -3.65 20.46
CA ARG A 20 3.16 -3.58 19.06
C ARG A 20 3.04 -2.21 18.40
N PHE A 21 2.24 -1.28 18.93
CA PHE A 21 2.12 0.08 18.36
C PHE A 21 3.33 0.97 18.67
N THR A 22 4.00 0.75 19.81
CA THR A 22 5.25 1.41 20.20
C THR A 22 6.47 0.60 19.75
N GLY A 23 6.30 -0.72 19.65
CA GLY A 23 7.32 -1.68 19.22
C GLY A 23 7.80 -2.52 20.41
N VAL A 24 7.77 -3.84 20.27
CA VAL A 24 8.00 -4.78 21.38
C VAL A 24 8.73 -6.03 20.92
N HIS A 25 9.57 -6.61 21.79
CA HIS A 25 10.11 -7.95 21.57
C HIS A 25 9.12 -8.99 22.08
N CYS A 26 8.82 -9.99 21.25
CA CYS A 26 7.94 -11.08 21.64
C CYS A 26 8.56 -11.85 22.81
N PRO A 27 7.87 -12.00 23.96
CA PRO A 27 8.46 -12.68 25.11
C PRO A 27 8.63 -14.19 24.91
N CYS A 28 8.08 -14.76 23.84
CA CYS A 28 8.17 -16.20 23.54
C CYS A 28 9.28 -16.55 22.56
N CYS A 29 9.60 -15.66 21.61
CA CYS A 29 10.54 -15.94 20.53
C CYS A 29 11.52 -14.80 20.22
N ASP A 30 11.48 -13.73 21.01
CA ASP A 30 12.32 -12.53 20.90
C ASP A 30 12.21 -11.75 19.57
N ALA A 31 11.31 -12.14 18.67
CA ALA A 31 11.07 -11.41 17.43
C ALA A 31 10.55 -10.00 17.74
N PHE A 32 11.16 -8.98 17.11
CA PHE A 32 10.67 -7.61 17.19
C PHE A 32 9.37 -7.44 16.41
N VAL A 33 8.34 -6.92 17.06
CA VAL A 33 6.99 -6.71 16.52
C VAL A 33 6.66 -5.22 16.61
N LYS A 34 6.44 -4.60 15.45
CA LYS A 34 6.03 -3.19 15.37
C LYS A 34 5.00 -2.97 14.27
N VAL A 35 3.94 -2.26 14.63
CA VAL A 35 2.95 -1.72 13.70
C VAL A 35 3.47 -0.40 13.16
N TYR A 36 3.48 -0.26 11.85
CA TYR A 36 3.92 0.96 11.18
C TYR A 36 2.73 1.75 10.68
N ARG A 37 2.62 3.01 11.10
CA ARG A 37 1.69 3.97 10.54
C ARG A 37 2.21 4.44 9.19
N ARG A 38 1.42 4.26 8.13
CA ARG A 38 1.73 4.66 6.75
C ARG A 38 0.68 5.65 6.26
N LYS A 39 1.10 6.58 5.40
CA LYS A 39 0.24 7.49 4.65
C LYS A 39 0.55 7.34 3.17
N ILE A 40 -0.40 7.75 2.32
CA ILE A 40 -0.14 7.90 0.90
C ILE A 40 0.75 9.14 0.70
N THR A 41 1.82 8.99 -0.09
CA THR A 41 2.79 10.06 -0.41
C THR A 41 2.62 10.54 -1.84
N ASN A 42 3.09 11.76 -2.15
CA ASN A 42 3.07 12.29 -3.51
C ASN A 42 3.71 11.33 -4.53
N SER A 43 4.84 10.71 -4.19
CA SER A 43 5.51 9.73 -5.06
C SER A 43 4.63 8.53 -5.40
N GLN A 44 3.84 8.05 -4.43
CA GLN A 44 2.89 6.95 -4.66
C GLN A 44 1.73 7.39 -5.55
N VAL A 45 1.24 8.62 -5.41
CA VAL A 45 0.18 9.12 -6.29
C VAL A 45 0.68 9.30 -7.73
N ARG A 46 1.92 9.80 -7.91
CA ARG A 46 2.57 9.86 -9.23
C ARG A 46 2.70 8.48 -9.85
N PHE A 47 3.14 7.48 -9.08
CA PHE A 47 3.16 6.10 -9.54
C PHE A 47 1.78 5.60 -9.97
N LEU A 48 0.74 5.87 -9.17
CA LEU A 48 -0.63 5.45 -9.49
C LEU A 48 -1.13 6.07 -10.81
N ARG A 49 -0.79 7.34 -11.07
CA ARG A 49 -1.04 8.00 -12.36
C ARG A 49 -0.31 7.29 -13.49
N ASP A 50 1.00 7.08 -13.36
CA ASP A 50 1.81 6.49 -14.42
C ASP A 50 1.35 5.06 -14.74
N LEU A 51 0.98 4.30 -13.70
CA LEU A 51 0.37 2.99 -13.83
C LEU A 51 -0.97 3.04 -14.59
N TYR A 52 -1.82 4.02 -14.26
CA TYR A 52 -3.09 4.23 -14.96
C TYR A 52 -2.90 4.60 -16.44
N GLN A 53 -1.92 5.46 -16.76
CA GLN A 53 -1.61 5.86 -18.12
C GLN A 53 -1.10 4.67 -18.96
N LEU A 54 -0.17 3.90 -18.42
CA LEU A 54 0.33 2.70 -19.10
C LEU A 54 -0.76 1.65 -19.28
N ALA A 55 -1.62 1.44 -18.29
CA ALA A 55 -2.75 0.51 -18.41
C ALA A 55 -3.74 0.90 -19.53
N ARG A 56 -3.86 2.20 -19.85
CA ARG A 56 -4.68 2.70 -20.97
C ARG A 56 -4.02 2.52 -22.33
N GLN A 57 -2.68 2.55 -22.39
CA GLN A 57 -1.91 2.45 -23.63
C GLN A 57 -1.53 1.00 -23.96
N ALA A 58 -1.46 0.14 -22.95
CA ALA A 58 -1.13 -1.25 -23.12
C ALA A 58 -2.19 -1.94 -24.00
N VAL A 59 -1.74 -2.50 -25.12
CA VAL A 59 -2.45 -3.59 -25.79
C VAL A 59 -2.58 -4.71 -24.75
N PRO A 60 -3.75 -5.35 -24.52
CA PRO A 60 -3.94 -6.25 -23.39
C PRO A 60 -2.99 -7.46 -23.50
N SER A 61 -1.80 -7.35 -22.91
CA SER A 61 -0.69 -8.29 -23.14
C SER A 61 -0.63 -9.37 -22.06
N PHE A 62 -1.49 -9.28 -21.04
CA PHE A 62 -1.61 -10.29 -20.00
C PHE A 62 -3.09 -10.58 -19.72
N HIS A 63 -3.64 -11.59 -20.39
CA HIS A 63 -5.01 -12.08 -20.20
C HIS A 63 -5.05 -13.13 -19.09
N ALA A 64 -4.84 -12.71 -17.85
CA ALA A 64 -5.18 -13.51 -16.68
C ALA A 64 -6.45 -12.96 -16.01
N GLY A 65 -7.55 -12.86 -16.79
CA GLY A 65 -8.93 -12.79 -16.31
C GLY A 65 -9.38 -11.65 -15.38
N THR A 66 -8.49 -10.74 -14.96
CA THR A 66 -8.75 -9.82 -13.83
C THR A 66 -8.37 -8.36 -14.09
N GLY A 67 -7.46 -8.09 -15.02
CA GLY A 67 -7.03 -6.73 -15.38
C GLY A 67 -5.80 -6.73 -16.29
N ILE A 68 -5.49 -5.57 -16.88
CA ILE A 68 -4.24 -5.38 -17.65
C ILE A 68 -3.13 -5.07 -16.64
N GLY A 69 -2.41 -6.11 -16.22
CA GLY A 69 -1.17 -5.94 -15.44
C GLY A 69 -0.13 -5.22 -16.29
N VAL A 70 0.51 -4.20 -15.71
CA VAL A 70 1.60 -3.44 -16.34
C VAL A 70 2.91 -3.82 -15.67
N ASP A 71 3.93 -4.09 -16.48
CA ASP A 71 5.29 -4.25 -15.98
C ASP A 71 5.79 -2.92 -15.43
N VAL A 72 5.96 -2.83 -14.11
CA VAL A 72 6.36 -1.58 -13.46
C VAL A 72 7.75 -1.13 -13.86
N ARG A 73 8.59 -1.98 -14.47
CA ARG A 73 9.88 -1.58 -15.04
C ARG A 73 9.74 -0.59 -16.20
N GLN A 74 8.55 -0.51 -16.81
CA GLN A 74 8.23 0.48 -17.83
C GLN A 74 7.97 1.88 -17.24
N ILE A 75 7.62 1.97 -15.95
CA ILE A 75 7.48 3.25 -15.26
C ILE A 75 8.87 3.73 -14.87
N THR A 76 9.29 4.87 -15.42
CA THR A 76 10.61 5.45 -15.18
C THR A 76 10.50 6.70 -14.32
N GLY A 77 11.41 6.88 -13.35
CA GLY A 77 11.45 8.09 -12.53
C GLY A 77 11.94 7.87 -11.10
N GLN A 78 12.25 8.97 -10.41
CA GLN A 78 12.72 8.92 -9.02
C GLN A 78 11.67 8.38 -8.03
N HIS A 79 10.38 8.48 -8.37
CA HIS A 79 9.26 7.98 -7.56
C HIS A 79 9.18 6.44 -7.51
N MET A 80 9.98 5.73 -8.32
CA MET A 80 10.06 4.25 -8.36
C MET A 80 11.08 3.65 -7.39
N ARG A 81 11.90 4.47 -6.74
CA ARG A 81 13.03 3.97 -5.92
C ARG A 81 12.51 3.29 -4.64
N GLY A 82 12.90 2.03 -4.45
CA GLY A 82 12.73 1.30 -3.19
C GLY A 82 11.41 0.53 -3.02
N GLY A 83 10.58 0.41 -4.06
CA GLY A 83 9.36 -0.42 -4.01
C GLY A 83 8.25 0.13 -3.12
N ASP A 84 8.34 1.39 -2.67
CA ASP A 84 7.35 1.99 -1.76
C ASP A 84 5.97 2.15 -2.40
N TYR A 85 5.88 2.12 -3.74
CA TYR A 85 4.63 2.03 -4.47
C TYR A 85 3.79 0.80 -4.09
N SER A 86 4.44 -0.33 -3.78
CA SER A 86 3.75 -1.58 -3.38
C SER A 86 2.83 -1.36 -2.17
N LYS A 87 3.11 -0.36 -1.33
CA LYS A 87 2.32 -0.04 -0.15
C LYS A 87 0.95 0.54 -0.45
N LEU A 88 0.69 0.99 -1.68
CA LEU A 88 -0.65 1.36 -2.15
C LEU A 88 -1.66 0.20 -2.06
N ARG A 89 -1.18 -1.06 -2.07
CA ARG A 89 -2.02 -2.24 -1.84
C ARG A 89 -2.69 -2.26 -0.46
N HIS A 90 -2.10 -1.60 0.54
CA HIS A 90 -2.71 -1.51 1.87
C HIS A 90 -4.02 -0.71 1.84
N TRP A 91 -4.25 0.10 0.82
CA TRP A 91 -5.53 0.79 0.57
C TRP A 91 -6.34 0.12 -0.55
N GLU A 92 -5.87 -1.00 -1.09
CA GLU A 92 -6.45 -1.72 -2.23
C GLU A 92 -6.49 -0.86 -3.50
N LEU A 93 -5.55 0.08 -3.66
CA LEU A 93 -5.47 0.96 -4.84
C LEU A 93 -4.74 0.29 -6.01
N ILE A 94 -3.87 -0.66 -5.71
CA ILE A 94 -3.17 -1.50 -6.70
C ILE A 94 -3.19 -2.95 -6.21
N GLU A 95 -3.02 -3.87 -7.15
CA GLU A 95 -2.87 -5.30 -6.91
C GLU A 95 -1.60 -5.84 -7.57
N ASP A 96 -1.01 -6.86 -6.93
CA ASP A 96 0.19 -7.54 -7.38
C ASP A 96 -0.21 -8.79 -8.16
N HIS A 97 0.37 -8.98 -9.35
CA HIS A 97 0.15 -10.18 -10.17
C HIS A 97 1.32 -11.18 -10.08
N SER A 98 2.26 -10.99 -9.14
CA SER A 98 3.44 -11.84 -9.01
C SER A 98 3.15 -13.31 -8.72
N ASP A 99 1.94 -13.65 -8.26
CA ASP A 99 1.47 -15.03 -8.08
C ASP A 99 1.26 -15.77 -9.42
N ILE A 100 1.25 -15.04 -10.55
CA ILE A 100 1.17 -15.60 -11.88
C ILE A 100 2.58 -15.85 -12.41
N GLU A 101 2.83 -17.07 -12.90
CA GLU A 101 4.14 -17.44 -13.44
C GLU A 101 4.59 -16.47 -14.55
N GLY A 102 5.80 -15.93 -14.41
CA GLY A 102 6.35 -14.94 -15.34
C GLY A 102 5.85 -13.49 -15.16
N ALA A 103 4.91 -13.25 -14.23
CA ALA A 103 4.34 -11.92 -13.96
C ALA A 103 4.99 -11.21 -12.76
N SER A 104 6.16 -11.64 -12.31
CA SER A 104 6.92 -10.92 -11.29
C SER A 104 7.22 -9.50 -11.77
N GLY A 105 6.82 -8.50 -10.98
CA GLY A 105 6.94 -7.08 -11.34
C GLY A 105 5.75 -6.53 -12.13
N TYR A 106 4.68 -7.30 -12.34
CA TYR A 106 3.43 -6.79 -12.91
C TYR A 106 2.48 -6.34 -11.82
N TRP A 107 2.01 -5.11 -11.95
CA TRP A 107 1.03 -4.51 -11.04
C TRP A 107 -0.15 -3.99 -11.85
N ALA A 108 -1.34 -4.03 -11.26
CA ALA A 108 -2.53 -3.46 -11.86
C ALA A 108 -3.14 -2.41 -10.92
N ILE A 109 -3.71 -1.37 -11.52
CA ILE A 109 -4.55 -0.41 -10.80
C ILE A 109 -5.94 -1.02 -10.61
N THR A 110 -6.45 -0.99 -9.37
CA THR A 110 -7.80 -1.52 -9.10
C THR A 110 -8.87 -0.49 -9.50
N ALA A 111 -10.14 -0.91 -9.52
CA ALA A 111 -11.26 0.03 -9.70
C ALA A 111 -11.26 1.14 -8.63
N LYS A 112 -10.92 0.79 -7.39
CA LYS A 112 -10.78 1.73 -6.26
C LYS A 112 -9.59 2.68 -6.48
N GLY A 113 -8.46 2.14 -6.95
CA GLY A 113 -7.29 2.92 -7.37
C GLY A 113 -7.63 4.00 -8.38
N LYS A 114 -8.36 3.61 -9.43
CA LYS A 114 -8.83 4.53 -10.47
C LYS A 114 -9.78 5.58 -9.91
N ALA A 115 -10.78 5.18 -9.11
CA ALA A 115 -11.73 6.12 -8.51
C ALA A 115 -11.02 7.14 -7.61
N PHE A 116 -10.07 6.69 -6.79
CA PHE A 116 -9.27 7.57 -5.94
C PHE A 116 -8.43 8.53 -6.79
N LEU A 117 -7.68 8.02 -7.78
CA LEU A 117 -6.83 8.82 -8.65
C LEU A 117 -7.62 9.91 -9.40
N LEU A 118 -8.85 9.61 -9.81
CA LEU A 118 -9.76 10.54 -10.48
C LEU A 118 -10.50 11.50 -9.52
N GLY A 119 -10.19 11.47 -8.22
CA GLY A 119 -10.83 12.34 -7.22
C GLY A 119 -12.29 11.99 -6.94
N GLN A 120 -12.73 10.77 -7.26
CA GLN A 120 -14.12 10.34 -7.11
C GLN A 120 -14.42 9.77 -5.72
N ILE A 121 -13.39 9.28 -5.02
CA ILE A 121 -13.49 8.77 -3.65
C ILE A 121 -12.33 9.31 -2.82
N GLU A 122 -12.53 9.30 -1.51
CA GLU A 122 -11.47 9.46 -0.52
C GLU A 122 -11.13 8.10 0.09
N VAL A 123 -9.94 7.99 0.68
CA VAL A 123 -9.49 6.79 1.40
C VAL A 123 -8.98 7.16 2.78
N PRO A 124 -8.90 6.21 3.74
CA PRO A 124 -8.31 6.49 5.04
C PRO A 124 -6.91 7.10 4.91
N LYS A 125 -6.67 8.21 5.60
CA LYS A 125 -5.40 8.93 5.55
C LYS A 125 -4.22 8.10 6.04
N TYR A 126 -4.45 7.24 7.03
CA TYR A 126 -3.46 6.37 7.60
C TYR A 126 -3.89 4.90 7.57
N ALA A 127 -2.93 4.03 7.25
CA ALA A 127 -3.02 2.59 7.45
C ALA A 127 -1.98 2.17 8.49
N TRP A 128 -2.39 1.36 9.46
CA TRP A 128 -1.49 0.72 10.41
C TRP A 128 -1.17 -0.67 9.92
N VAL A 129 0.09 -0.92 9.59
CA VAL A 129 0.51 -2.13 8.89
C VAL A 129 1.41 -2.97 9.79
N LEU A 130 1.14 -4.27 9.87
CA LEU A 130 1.98 -5.25 10.55
C LEU A 130 2.23 -6.43 9.62
N ARG A 131 3.51 -6.77 9.42
CA ARG A 131 3.92 -7.87 8.50
C ARG A 131 3.22 -7.77 7.15
N ASP A 132 3.21 -6.55 6.61
CA ASP A 132 2.67 -6.24 5.29
C ASP A 132 1.14 -6.40 5.13
N ALA A 133 0.42 -6.64 6.21
CA ALA A 133 -1.04 -6.63 6.24
C ALA A 133 -1.57 -5.39 7.01
N PRO A 134 -2.65 -4.75 6.53
CA PRO A 134 -3.33 -3.70 7.29
C PRO A 134 -3.99 -4.30 8.54
N VAL A 135 -3.73 -3.67 9.69
CA VAL A 135 -4.33 -4.00 11.00
C VAL A 135 -5.56 -3.15 11.24
N THR A 136 -5.48 -1.86 10.91
CA THR A 136 -6.56 -0.89 11.07
C THR A 136 -6.29 0.35 10.20
N TYR A 137 -7.30 1.20 10.08
CA TYR A 137 -7.30 2.42 9.29
C TYR A 137 -7.73 3.61 10.15
N SER A 138 -7.40 4.82 9.73
CA SER A 138 -7.86 6.04 10.41
C SER A 138 -9.30 6.36 10.00
N ASP A 139 -10.04 6.98 10.90
CA ASP A 139 -11.34 7.58 10.57
C ASP A 139 -11.18 8.83 9.68
N GLU A 140 -10.07 9.55 9.82
CA GLU A 140 -9.71 10.66 8.93
C GLU A 140 -9.42 10.12 7.52
N THR A 141 -10.04 10.73 6.51
CA THR A 141 -9.85 10.43 5.09
C THR A 141 -8.91 11.43 4.41
N ILE A 142 -8.44 11.07 3.21
CA ILE A 142 -7.60 11.89 2.36
C ILE A 142 -8.06 11.76 0.91
N SER A 143 -8.11 12.87 0.18
CA SER A 143 -8.34 12.89 -1.27
C SER A 143 -7.03 12.73 -2.05
N VAL A 144 -7.12 12.50 -3.36
CA VAL A 144 -5.94 12.52 -4.24
C VAL A 144 -5.23 13.87 -4.21
N HIS A 145 -5.97 14.98 -4.11
CA HIS A 145 -5.42 16.34 -4.08
C HIS A 145 -4.59 16.59 -2.82
N ASP A 146 -5.09 16.14 -1.66
CA ASP A 146 -4.38 16.24 -0.39
C ASP A 146 -3.09 15.41 -0.39
N ALA A 147 -3.13 14.22 -0.98
CA ALA A 147 -1.97 13.33 -1.09
C ALA A 147 -0.94 13.85 -2.10
N TRP A 148 -1.39 14.58 -3.13
CA TRP A 148 -0.54 15.21 -4.14
C TRP A 148 0.13 16.50 -3.62
N GLY A 149 -0.55 17.31 -2.82
CA GLY A 149 -0.03 18.56 -2.26
C GLY A 149 -0.10 19.77 -3.22
N PHE A 150 0.47 20.91 -2.80
CA PHE A 150 0.26 22.27 -3.36
C PHE A 150 0.62 22.51 -4.84
N ALA A 151 1.12 21.52 -5.58
CA ALA A 151 1.45 21.63 -7.01
C ALA A 151 0.56 20.71 -7.86
N PHE A 152 -0.72 20.60 -7.53
CA PHE A 152 -1.67 19.80 -8.30
C PHE A 152 -2.27 20.66 -9.42
N ASP A 153 -1.79 20.48 -10.64
CA ASP A 153 -2.47 20.92 -11.86
C ASP A 153 -3.28 19.74 -12.40
N VAL A 154 -4.59 19.93 -12.59
CA VAL A 154 -5.49 18.92 -13.20
C VAL A 154 -4.99 18.51 -14.59
N GLY A 155 -4.26 19.39 -15.28
CA GLY A 155 -3.56 19.08 -16.52
C GLY A 155 -2.55 17.94 -16.38
N GLU A 156 -1.84 17.81 -15.26
CA GLU A 156 -0.85 16.74 -15.04
C GLU A 156 -1.46 15.33 -14.94
N LEU A 157 -2.77 15.19 -14.76
CA LEU A 157 -3.48 13.91 -14.81
C LEU A 157 -3.86 13.49 -16.24
N MET A 158 -3.98 14.45 -17.15
CA MET A 158 -4.55 14.26 -18.49
C MET A 158 -3.52 14.29 -19.63
N VAL A 159 -2.25 14.54 -19.33
CA VAL A 159 -1.13 14.57 -20.29
C VAL A 159 -0.33 13.29 -20.26
#